data_AF-A0A497M3F7-F1
#
_entry.id   AF-A0A497M3F7-F1
#
_cell.length_a   1.000
_cell.length_b   1.000
_cell.length_c   1.000
_cell.angle_alpha   90.00
_cell.angle_beta   90.00
_cell.angle_gamma   90.00
#
_symmetry.space_group_name_H-M   'P 1'
#
loop_
_entity.id
_entity.type
_entity.pdbx_description
1 polymer ?
#
loop_
_entity_poly.entity_id
_entity_poly.type
_entity_poly.pdbx_seq_one_letter_code
_entity_poly.pdbx_strand_id
1 'polypeptide(L)'
;MNKMDKMKQINLQEIIKKTVSINEYIEGIAHPFKDKFLERKQTYQLNEEIISKLKEYANKVVIVAFSAEWCKDCTANIPVLALIAEKTGMKIRVFGGLKKDPLNPKEKWRIPPSPPEVKTFNVEKIPHIMILNRKGEIIGKITENPRYKETLEEEILYLIEKPKEFISQSS
;
A
#
# COMPACT_ATOMS: atom_id res chain seq x y z
N MET A 1 29.70 10.02 -15.38
CA MET A 1 29.03 9.11 -14.43
C MET A 1 28.11 9.95 -13.56
N ASN A 2 26.85 10.13 -13.99
CA ASN A 2 25.94 11.11 -13.39
C ASN A 2 25.16 10.51 -12.23
N LYS A 3 25.02 11.33 -11.20
CA LYS A 3 24.58 11.05 -9.82
C LYS A 3 23.07 10.75 -9.69
N MET A 4 22.44 10.24 -10.75
CA MET A 4 20.97 10.20 -10.90
C MET A 4 20.36 8.79 -10.99
N ASP A 5 21.17 7.74 -10.83
CA ASP A 5 20.70 6.34 -10.81
C ASP A 5 21.19 5.57 -9.58
N LYS A 6 20.84 6.07 -8.39
CA LYS A 6 20.67 5.21 -7.22
C LYS A 6 19.24 5.35 -6.73
N MET A 7 18.29 4.84 -7.52
CA MET A 7 17.04 4.35 -6.93
C MET A 7 17.45 3.36 -5.85
N LYS A 8 17.30 3.78 -4.59
CA LYS A 8 17.71 3.02 -3.42
C LYS A 8 16.92 1.72 -3.47
N GLN A 9 17.57 0.64 -3.89
CA GLN A 9 16.96 -0.69 -3.95
C GLN A 9 16.41 -1.00 -2.56
N ILE A 10 15.09 -1.17 -2.46
CA ILE A 10 14.45 -1.35 -1.17
C ILE A 10 14.77 -2.76 -0.68
N ASN A 11 15.34 -2.86 0.52
CA ASN A 11 15.55 -4.15 1.14
C ASN A 11 14.19 -4.71 1.61
N LEU A 12 13.60 -5.60 0.82
CA LEU A 12 12.30 -6.20 1.12
C LEU A 12 12.27 -6.91 2.48
N GLN A 13 13.38 -7.55 2.89
CA GLN A 13 13.44 -8.24 4.18
C GLN A 13 13.36 -7.25 5.34
N GLU A 14 14.02 -6.09 5.20
CA GLU A 14 13.93 -5.02 6.19
C GLU A 14 12.51 -4.46 6.28
N ILE A 15 11.86 -4.21 5.13
CA ILE A 15 10.46 -3.75 5.11
C ILE A 15 9.53 -4.77 5.77
N ILE A 16 9.67 -6.05 5.46
CA ILE A 16 8.85 -7.11 6.05
C ILE A 16 9.00 -7.13 7.58
N LYS A 17 10.23 -6.95 8.10
CA LYS A 17 10.50 -6.92 9.55
C LYS A 17 9.88 -5.70 10.27
N LYS A 18 9.80 -4.56 9.58
CA LYS A 18 9.28 -3.29 10.14
C LYS A 18 7.78 -3.09 9.97
N THR A 19 7.13 -3.99 9.25
CA THR A 19 5.70 -3.96 8.96
C THR A 19 5.02 -5.14 9.62
N VAL A 20 3.69 -5.10 9.67
CA VAL A 20 2.85 -6.26 9.98
C VAL A 20 2.15 -6.75 8.72
N SER A 21 1.58 -7.95 8.72
CA SER A 21 0.70 -8.38 7.63
C SER A 21 -0.59 -7.55 7.63
N ILE A 22 -1.27 -7.54 6.49
CA ILE A 22 -2.55 -6.85 6.35
C ILE A 22 -3.61 -7.34 7.35
N ASN A 23 -3.63 -8.65 7.65
CA ASN A 23 -4.59 -9.24 8.59
C ASN A 23 -4.24 -8.87 10.04
N GLU A 24 -2.97 -9.02 10.44
CA GLU A 24 -2.49 -8.57 11.76
C GLU A 24 -2.77 -7.07 11.96
N TYR A 25 -2.62 -6.25 10.92
CA TYR A 25 -2.95 -4.84 10.98
C TYR A 25 -4.44 -4.62 11.30
N ILE A 26 -5.35 -5.22 10.52
CA ILE A 26 -6.80 -5.06 10.73
C ILE A 26 -7.24 -5.60 12.10
N GLU A 27 -6.67 -6.73 12.53
CA GLU A 27 -6.95 -7.31 13.84
C GLU A 27 -6.51 -6.40 14.98
N GLY A 28 -5.39 -5.69 14.82
CA GLY A 28 -4.83 -4.76 15.79
C GLY A 28 -5.46 -3.36 15.81
N ILE A 29 -6.39 -3.03 14.89
CA ILE A 29 -7.11 -1.75 14.91
C ILE A 29 -7.99 -1.67 16.17
N ALA A 30 -7.99 -0.53 16.85
CA ALA A 30 -8.83 -0.30 18.01
C ALA A 30 -10.30 -0.06 17.61
N HIS A 31 -11.25 -0.45 18.47
CA HIS A 31 -12.63 0.01 18.35
C HIS A 31 -12.72 1.52 18.63
N PRO A 32 -13.63 2.26 17.97
CA PRO A 32 -14.64 1.79 17.01
C PRO A 32 -14.17 1.76 15.55
N PHE A 33 -12.90 2.09 15.26
CA PHE A 33 -12.43 2.16 13.87
C PHE A 33 -12.45 0.80 13.17
N LYS A 34 -12.17 -0.27 13.93
CA LYS A 34 -12.15 -1.65 13.44
C LYS A 34 -13.45 -2.05 12.76
N ASP A 35 -14.60 -1.62 13.30
CA ASP A 35 -15.92 -2.02 12.83
C ASP A 35 -16.12 -1.64 11.36
N LYS A 36 -15.70 -0.43 10.96
CA LYS A 36 -15.82 0.02 9.57
C LYS A 36 -14.91 -0.74 8.62
N PHE A 37 -13.72 -1.15 9.08
CA PHE A 37 -12.82 -1.97 8.27
C PHE A 37 -13.41 -3.38 8.06
N LEU A 38 -13.98 -3.97 9.11
CA LEU A 38 -14.63 -5.28 9.03
C LEU A 38 -15.91 -5.25 8.18
N GLU A 39 -16.75 -4.23 8.36
CA GLU A 39 -17.95 -4.01 7.54
C GLU A 39 -17.60 -3.90 6.06
N ARG A 40 -16.59 -3.09 5.72
CA ARG A 40 -16.13 -2.96 4.33
C ARG A 40 -15.59 -4.29 3.80
N LYS A 41 -14.82 -5.03 4.60
CA LYS A 41 -14.32 -6.36 4.22
C LYS A 41 -15.45 -7.35 3.94
N GLN A 42 -16.51 -7.32 4.74
CA GLN A 42 -17.66 -8.22 4.61
C GLN A 42 -18.54 -7.88 3.40
N THR A 43 -18.68 -6.59 3.08
CA THR A 43 -19.63 -6.12 2.05
C THR A 43 -19.00 -5.98 0.67
N TYR A 44 -17.68 -5.84 0.57
CA TYR A 44 -17.00 -5.71 -0.72
C TYR A 44 -16.93 -7.04 -1.47
N GLN A 45 -17.29 -7.02 -2.75
CA GLN A 45 -17.19 -8.16 -3.65
C GLN A 45 -16.07 -7.89 -4.65
N LEU A 46 -15.06 -8.76 -4.65
CA LEU A 46 -13.94 -8.67 -5.58
C LEU A 46 -14.37 -9.10 -6.98
N ASN A 47 -13.76 -8.51 -8.01
CA ASN A 47 -13.87 -9.03 -9.36
C ASN A 47 -13.04 -10.32 -9.50
N GLU A 48 -13.72 -11.48 -9.55
CA GLU A 48 -13.08 -12.80 -9.60
C GLU A 48 -12.18 -13.02 -10.83
N GLU A 49 -12.46 -12.38 -11.97
CA GLU A 49 -11.59 -12.47 -13.15
C GLU A 49 -10.24 -11.78 -12.88
N ILE A 50 -10.29 -10.60 -12.27
CA ILE A 50 -9.10 -9.82 -11.89
C ILE A 50 -8.31 -10.54 -10.81
N ILE A 51 -8.99 -11.13 -9.82
CA ILE A 51 -8.36 -11.95 -8.78
C ILE A 51 -7.65 -13.17 -9.37
N SER A 52 -8.26 -13.83 -10.36
CA SER A 52 -7.62 -14.95 -11.07
C SER A 52 -6.29 -14.53 -11.70
N LYS A 53 -6.26 -13.37 -12.38
CA LYS A 53 -5.04 -12.81 -12.97
C LYS A 53 -4.01 -12.42 -11.90
N LEU A 54 -4.45 -11.79 -10.80
CA LEU A 54 -3.56 -11.38 -9.71
C LEU A 54 -2.87 -12.57 -9.01
N LYS A 55 -3.50 -13.75 -8.95
CA LYS A 55 -2.86 -14.97 -8.43
C LYS A 55 -1.56 -15.30 -9.14
N GLU A 56 -1.46 -15.05 -10.43
CA GLU A 56 -0.26 -15.30 -11.23
C GLU A 56 0.94 -14.42 -10.82
N TYR A 57 0.67 -13.34 -10.07
CA TYR A 57 1.67 -12.40 -9.55
C TYR A 57 1.90 -12.55 -8.04
N ALA A 58 1.20 -13.46 -7.35
CA ALA A 58 1.20 -13.55 -5.89
C ALA A 58 2.62 -13.67 -5.28
N ASN A 59 3.49 -14.42 -5.94
CA ASN A 59 4.87 -14.62 -5.52
C ASN A 59 5.87 -13.68 -6.22
N LYS A 60 5.43 -12.85 -7.16
CA LYS A 60 6.29 -11.98 -7.98
C LYS A 60 6.37 -10.55 -7.41
N VAL A 61 5.38 -10.15 -6.62
CA VAL A 61 5.32 -8.82 -6.04
C VAL A 61 5.05 -8.85 -4.54
N VAL A 62 5.42 -7.76 -3.86
CA VAL A 62 5.05 -7.47 -2.47
C VAL A 62 4.34 -6.13 -2.47
N ILE A 63 3.18 -6.04 -1.85
CA ILE A 63 2.44 -4.78 -1.69
C ILE A 63 2.72 -4.24 -0.30
N VAL A 64 3.05 -2.95 -0.21
CA VAL A 64 3.32 -2.26 1.06
C VAL A 64 2.42 -1.04 1.15
N ALA A 65 1.61 -0.95 2.21
CA ALA A 65 0.70 0.16 2.42
C ALA A 65 1.05 0.95 3.68
N PHE A 66 0.96 2.29 3.61
CA PHE A 66 0.89 3.15 4.80
C PHE A 66 -0.57 3.41 5.13
N SER A 67 -0.96 3.20 6.38
CA SER A 67 -2.36 3.30 6.80
C SER A 67 -2.52 3.89 8.20
N ALA A 68 -3.69 4.45 8.45
CA ALA A 68 -4.14 4.83 9.78
C ALA A 68 -5.63 4.49 9.96
N GLU A 69 -6.01 4.09 11.16
CA GLU A 69 -7.37 3.68 11.52
C GLU A 69 -8.42 4.80 11.37
N TRP A 70 -8.03 6.05 11.59
CA TRP A 70 -8.90 7.23 11.49
C TRP A 70 -9.12 7.71 10.05
N CYS A 71 -8.45 7.11 9.06
CA CYS A 71 -8.50 7.58 7.67
C CYS A 71 -9.62 6.91 6.86
N LYS A 72 -10.52 7.73 6.31
CA LYS A 72 -11.65 7.29 5.48
C LYS A 72 -11.22 6.47 4.26
N ASP A 73 -10.23 6.94 3.50
CA ASP A 73 -9.74 6.23 2.32
C ASP A 73 -9.00 4.93 2.71
N CYS A 74 -8.42 4.87 3.92
CA CYS A 74 -7.84 3.63 4.44
C CYS A 74 -8.95 2.61 4.71
N THR A 75 -10.05 3.04 5.34
CA THR A 75 -11.23 2.20 5.54
C THR A 75 -11.81 1.69 4.22
N ALA A 76 -11.74 2.48 3.13
CA ALA A 76 -12.25 2.07 1.83
C ALA A 76 -11.38 1.01 1.13
N ASN A 77 -10.05 1.13 1.22
CA ASN A 77 -9.11 0.39 0.37
C ASN A 77 -8.31 -0.71 1.11
N ILE A 78 -7.97 -0.52 2.39
CA ILE A 78 -7.17 -1.50 3.15
C ILE A 78 -7.93 -2.82 3.36
N PRO A 79 -9.25 -2.84 3.64
CA PRO A 79 -10.02 -4.08 3.67
C PRO A 79 -10.03 -4.81 2.33
N VAL A 80 -10.04 -4.08 1.21
CA VAL A 80 -9.97 -4.67 -0.14
C VAL A 80 -8.61 -5.35 -0.35
N LEU A 81 -7.51 -4.72 0.07
CA LEU A 81 -6.19 -5.38 0.08
C LEU A 81 -6.20 -6.68 0.91
N ALA A 82 -6.88 -6.70 2.06
CA ALA A 82 -6.97 -7.92 2.87
C ALA A 82 -7.69 -9.04 2.11
N LEU A 83 -8.81 -8.75 1.46
CA LEU A 83 -9.52 -9.72 0.61
C LEU A 83 -8.65 -10.22 -0.54
N ILE A 84 -7.91 -9.32 -1.21
CA ILE A 84 -6.97 -9.70 -2.28
C ILE A 84 -5.91 -10.65 -1.72
N ALA A 85 -5.30 -10.33 -0.57
CA ALA A 85 -4.29 -11.19 0.06
C ALA A 85 -4.85 -12.58 0.38
N GLU A 86 -6.07 -12.66 0.92
CA GLU A 86 -6.73 -13.93 1.24
C GLU A 86 -7.04 -14.77 0.01
N LYS A 87 -7.52 -14.15 -1.07
CA LYS A 87 -7.92 -14.86 -2.29
C LYS A 87 -6.73 -15.24 -3.17
N THR A 88 -5.65 -14.47 -3.14
CA THR A 88 -4.52 -14.65 -4.05
C THR A 88 -3.27 -15.26 -3.40
N GLY A 89 -3.14 -15.16 -2.07
CA GLY A 89 -1.90 -15.45 -1.35
C GLY A 89 -0.81 -14.38 -1.52
N MET A 90 -1.14 -13.21 -2.08
CA MET A 90 -0.22 -12.08 -2.22
C MET A 90 0.33 -11.62 -0.86
N LYS A 91 1.63 -11.34 -0.82
CA LYS A 91 2.25 -10.75 0.37
C LYS A 91 1.95 -9.26 0.45
N ILE A 92 1.04 -8.89 1.36
CA ILE A 92 0.67 -7.50 1.63
C ILE A 92 1.08 -7.13 3.06
N ARG A 93 1.84 -6.04 3.17
CA ARG A 93 2.44 -5.53 4.41
C ARG A 93 1.98 -4.12 4.71
N VAL A 94 1.86 -3.77 5.98
CA VAL A 94 1.35 -2.46 6.40
C VAL A 94 2.30 -1.77 7.39
N PHE A 95 2.59 -0.51 7.10
CA PHE A 95 3.06 0.47 8.06
C PHE A 95 1.84 1.16 8.68
N GLY A 96 1.53 0.80 9.93
CA GLY A 96 0.41 1.36 10.70
C GLY A 96 0.85 2.47 11.66
N GLY A 97 -0.08 2.93 12.50
CA GLY A 97 0.20 3.87 13.59
C GLY A 97 0.47 5.31 13.16
N LEU A 98 0.09 5.67 11.93
CA LEU A 98 0.34 7.01 11.40
C LEU A 98 -0.46 8.07 12.16
N LYS A 99 0.23 9.16 12.50
CA LYS A 99 -0.31 10.32 13.21
C LYS A 99 0.14 11.61 12.52
N LYS A 100 -0.83 12.45 12.16
CA LYS A 100 -0.56 13.79 11.60
C LYS A 100 0.08 14.70 12.67
N ASP A 101 0.87 15.66 12.21
CA ASP A 101 1.41 16.75 13.02
C ASP A 101 0.91 18.11 12.52
N PRO A 102 -0.38 18.46 12.76
CA PRO A 102 -0.99 19.66 12.18
C PRO A 102 -0.37 20.97 12.68
N LEU A 103 0.38 20.94 13.78
CA LEU A 103 1.05 22.12 14.35
C LEU A 103 2.45 22.34 13.77
N ASN A 104 2.96 21.39 12.99
CA ASN A 104 4.28 21.48 12.38
C ASN A 104 4.14 21.80 10.88
N PRO A 105 4.45 23.04 10.45
CA PRO A 105 4.32 23.42 9.04
C PRO A 105 5.37 22.76 8.13
N LYS A 106 6.43 22.16 8.69
CA LYS A 106 7.51 21.53 7.92
C LYS A 106 7.34 20.04 7.74
N GLU A 107 6.61 19.38 8.65
CA GLU A 107 6.54 17.92 8.73
C GLU A 107 5.08 17.50 8.90
N LYS A 108 4.57 16.73 7.95
CA LYS A 108 3.18 16.30 7.94
C LYS A 108 2.87 15.23 9.00
N TRP A 109 3.85 14.39 9.29
CA TRP A 109 3.71 13.23 10.17
C TRP A 109 4.50 13.41 11.44
N ARG A 110 3.85 13.13 12.57
CA ARG A 110 4.51 13.07 13.86
C ARG A 110 5.25 11.75 13.98
N ILE A 111 6.58 11.81 14.07
CA ILE A 111 7.47 10.65 14.22
C ILE A 111 8.19 10.80 15.55
N PRO A 112 7.92 9.96 16.58
CA PRO A 112 6.88 8.93 16.69
C PRO A 112 5.45 9.49 16.95
N PRO A 113 4.37 8.71 16.77
CA PRO A 113 4.31 7.25 16.56
C PRO A 113 4.40 6.80 15.09
N SER A 114 4.35 7.71 14.12
CA SER A 114 4.48 7.32 12.71
C SER A 114 5.87 6.72 12.46
N PRO A 115 5.99 5.73 11.57
CA PRO A 115 7.28 5.16 11.21
C PRO A 115 8.13 6.19 10.44
N PRO A 116 9.47 6.22 10.61
CA PRO A 116 10.35 7.13 9.88
C PRO A 116 10.32 6.90 8.35
N GLU A 117 9.85 5.74 7.92
CA GLU A 117 9.68 5.38 6.52
C GLU A 117 8.71 6.33 5.77
N VAL A 118 7.80 7.04 6.45
CA VAL A 118 6.98 8.07 5.79
C VAL A 118 7.83 9.14 5.10
N LYS A 119 9.02 9.46 5.64
CA LYS A 119 10.00 10.35 5.01
C LYS A 119 10.75 9.67 3.87
N THR A 120 11.15 8.42 4.09
CA THR A 120 11.92 7.63 3.10
C THR A 120 11.13 7.41 1.82
N PHE A 121 9.82 7.21 1.93
CA PHE A 121 8.93 6.98 0.79
C PHE A 121 8.16 8.22 0.34
N ASN A 122 8.42 9.38 0.96
CA ASN A 122 7.73 10.64 0.70
C ASN A 122 6.20 10.47 0.73
N VAL A 123 5.71 9.85 1.81
CA VAL A 123 4.28 9.57 2.00
C VAL A 123 3.59 10.89 2.32
N GLU A 124 2.84 11.42 1.36
CA GLU A 124 2.07 12.65 1.60
C GLU A 124 0.63 12.37 1.99
N LYS A 125 0.03 11.31 1.48
CA LYS A 125 -1.38 10.99 1.73
C LYS A 125 -1.53 9.51 1.97
N ILE A 126 -2.64 9.12 2.60
CA ILE A 126 -2.90 7.73 2.96
C ILE A 126 -4.30 7.29 2.51
N PRO A 127 -4.48 6.01 2.12
CA PRO A 127 -3.44 5.00 2.06
C PRO A 127 -2.42 5.27 0.96
N HIS A 128 -1.14 5.05 1.26
CA HIS A 128 -0.08 5.08 0.26
C HIS A 128 0.35 3.66 -0.02
N ILE A 129 -0.06 3.12 -1.16
CA ILE A 129 0.11 1.72 -1.52
C ILE A 129 1.21 1.66 -2.57
N MET A 130 2.25 0.89 -2.30
CA MET A 130 3.37 0.67 -3.20
C MET A 130 3.38 -0.80 -3.61
N ILE A 131 3.60 -1.05 -4.90
CA ILE A 131 3.78 -2.39 -5.46
C ILE A 131 5.26 -2.56 -5.76
N LEU A 132 5.91 -3.51 -5.10
CA LEU A 132 7.32 -3.78 -5.24
C LEU A 132 7.54 -5.11 -5.95
N ASN A 133 8.45 -5.15 -6.92
CA ASN A 133 8.89 -6.43 -7.48
C ASN A 133 9.89 -7.14 -6.56
N ARG A 134 10.30 -8.37 -6.91
CA ARG A 134 11.28 -9.15 -6.12
C ARG A 134 12.63 -8.47 -5.92
N LYS A 135 13.02 -7.53 -6.78
CA LYS A 135 14.26 -6.76 -6.65
C LYS A 135 14.12 -5.61 -5.65
N GLY A 136 12.92 -5.33 -5.14
CA GLY A 136 12.66 -4.17 -4.30
C GLY A 136 12.53 -2.86 -5.09
N GLU A 137 12.24 -2.94 -6.39
CA GLU A 137 11.90 -1.77 -7.20
C GLU A 137 10.40 -1.49 -7.06
N ILE A 138 10.02 -0.24 -6.87
CA ILE A 138 8.62 0.18 -6.90
C ILE A 138 8.17 0.22 -8.37
N ILE A 139 7.22 -0.64 -8.74
CA ILE A 139 6.68 -0.72 -10.10
C ILE A 139 5.31 -0.03 -10.22
N GLY A 140 4.66 0.26 -9.09
CA GLY A 140 3.39 0.96 -9.06
C GLY A 140 3.15 1.65 -7.73
N LYS A 141 2.39 2.75 -7.75
CA LYS A 141 1.93 3.47 -6.55
C LYS A 141 0.47 3.86 -6.71
N ILE A 142 -0.31 3.71 -5.64
CA ILE A 142 -1.68 4.20 -5.52
C ILE A 142 -1.73 5.10 -4.29
N THR A 143 -2.25 6.31 -4.44
CA THR A 143 -2.34 7.29 -3.35
C THR A 143 -3.79 7.65 -3.13
N GLU A 144 -4.28 7.39 -1.92
CA GLU A 144 -5.68 7.49 -1.50
C GLU A 144 -6.59 6.47 -2.20
N ASN A 145 -6.78 6.61 -3.52
CA ASN A 145 -7.73 5.83 -4.31
C ASN A 145 -7.14 5.45 -5.70
N PRO A 146 -7.72 4.45 -6.40
CA PRO A 146 -7.41 4.15 -7.80
C PRO A 146 -7.46 5.40 -8.70
N ARG A 147 -6.56 5.49 -9.69
CA ARG A 147 -6.48 6.63 -10.61
C ARG A 147 -6.89 6.28 -12.04
N TYR A 148 -6.53 5.09 -12.52
CA TYR A 148 -6.74 4.68 -13.91
C TYR A 148 -7.88 3.67 -14.07
N LYS A 149 -8.25 2.98 -12.99
CA LYS A 149 -9.31 1.97 -12.93
C LYS A 149 -10.35 2.32 -11.87
N GLU A 150 -11.50 1.66 -11.95
CA GLU A 150 -12.62 1.89 -11.05
C GLU A 150 -12.38 1.25 -9.68
N THR A 151 -11.78 0.05 -9.67
CA THR A 151 -11.54 -0.71 -8.44
C THR A 151 -10.05 -0.81 -8.10
N LEU A 152 -9.78 -1.17 -6.83
CA LEU A 152 -8.41 -1.30 -6.35
C LEU A 152 -7.70 -2.51 -6.96
N GLU A 153 -8.38 -3.64 -7.08
CA GLU A 153 -7.81 -4.84 -7.71
C GLU A 153 -7.45 -4.62 -9.18
N GLU A 154 -8.27 -3.89 -9.93
CA GLU A 154 -8.01 -3.56 -11.33
C GLU A 154 -6.82 -2.61 -11.47
N GLU A 155 -6.73 -1.59 -10.60
CA GLU A 155 -5.61 -0.65 -10.59
C GLU A 155 -4.30 -1.37 -10.27
N ILE A 156 -4.31 -2.29 -9.29
CA ILE A 156 -3.13 -3.10 -8.95
C ILE A 156 -2.70 -3.95 -10.15
N LEU A 157 -3.64 -4.65 -10.79
CA LEU A 157 -3.33 -5.46 -11.97
C LEU A 157 -2.76 -4.58 -13.10
N TYR A 158 -3.43 -3.46 -13.38
CA TYR A 158 -2.97 -2.49 -14.39
C TYR A 158 -1.55 -2.02 -14.13
N LEU A 159 -1.20 -1.66 -12.88
CA LEU A 159 0.14 -1.20 -12.53
C LEU A 159 1.20 -2.31 -12.60
N ILE A 160 0.83 -3.56 -12.32
CA ILE A 160 1.74 -4.71 -12.45
C ILE A 160 2.03 -5.02 -13.92
N GLU A 161 1.01 -4.94 -14.78
CA GLU A 161 1.11 -5.30 -16.20
C GLU A 161 1.61 -4.16 -17.08
N LYS A 162 1.61 -2.91 -16.58
CA LYS A 162 2.05 -1.76 -17.33
C LYS A 162 3.52 -1.90 -17.76
N PRO A 163 3.84 -1.79 -19.06
CA PRO A 163 5.22 -1.82 -19.52
C PRO A 163 6.02 -0.64 -18.94
N LYS A 164 7.29 -0.89 -18.59
CA LYS A 164 8.20 0.07 -17.91
C LYS A 164 8.48 1.36 -18.70
N GLU A 165 8.02 1.49 -19.94
CA GLU A 165 8.37 2.57 -20.87
C GLU A 165 7.77 3.95 -20.53
N PHE A 166 6.92 4.07 -19.50
CA PHE A 166 6.24 5.32 -19.17
C PHE A 166 6.72 6.04 -17.89
N ILE A 167 7.80 5.59 -17.25
CA ILE A 167 8.30 6.22 -16.01
C ILE A 167 9.20 7.46 -16.29
N SER A 168 9.49 7.78 -17.56
CA SER A 168 10.36 8.92 -17.94
C SER A 168 9.64 10.22 -18.31
N GLN A 169 8.33 10.36 -18.08
CA GLN A 169 7.63 11.63 -18.38
C GLN A 169 6.75 12.09 -17.22
N SER A 170 7.40 12.53 -16.14
CA SER A 170 6.87 13.51 -15.18
C SER A 170 8.07 14.02 -14.38
N SER A 171 8.97 14.73 -15.06
CA SER A 171 9.92 15.65 -14.44
C SER A 171 9.24 16.98 -14.14
#